data_AF-X1I669-F1
#
_entry.id   AF-X1I669-F1
#
_cell.length_a   1.000
_cell.length_b   1.000
_cell.length_c   1.000
_cell.angle_alpha   90.00
_cell.angle_beta   90.00
_cell.angle_gamma   90.00
#
_symmetry.space_group_name_H-M   'P 1'
#
loop_
_entity.id
_entity.type
_entity.pdbx_description
1 polymer ?
#
loop_
_entity_poly.entity_id
_entity_poly.type
_entity_poly.pdbx_seq_one_letter_code
_entity_poly.pdbx_strand_id
1 'polypeptide(L)' 'ARIRAVENGVYFVQCANTGISGICAPNGEIINATSKNKACTLSESVHFVPDQTFYSRYGDIFSYICILIFLVWLIFKLPI' A
#
# COMPACT_ATOMS: atom_id res chain seq x y z
N ALA A 1 -4.20 4.77 -0.34
CA ALA A 1 -5.02 3.63 -0.77
C ALA A 1 -4.21 2.64 -1.61
N ARG A 2 -3.81 2.99 -2.84
CA ARG A 2 -3.13 2.08 -3.78
C ARG A 2 -1.92 1.33 -3.22
N ILE A 3 -0.95 2.05 -2.65
CA ILE A 3 0.27 1.43 -2.11
C ILE A 3 -0.07 0.48 -0.96
N ARG A 4 -0.99 0.88 -0.08
CA ARG A 4 -1.45 0.06 1.05
C ARG A 4 -2.19 -1.21 0.61
N ALA A 5 -2.90 -1.15 -0.52
CA ALA A 5 -3.54 -2.31 -1.13
C ALA A 5 -2.50 -3.34 -1.59
N VAL A 6 -1.44 -2.87 -2.27
CA VAL A 6 -0.31 -3.70 -2.72
C VAL A 6 0.49 -4.26 -1.56
N GLU A 7 0.85 -3.41 -0.60
CA GLU A 7 1.63 -3.78 0.58
C GLU A 7 0.95 -4.91 1.36
N ASN A 8 -0.36 -4.85 1.53
CA ASN A 8 -1.10 -5.85 2.32
C ASN A 8 -1.71 -6.97 1.46
N GLY A 9 -1.70 -6.83 0.14
CA GLY A 9 -2.32 -7.81 -0.78
C GLY A 9 -3.84 -7.91 -0.61
N VAL A 10 -4.50 -6.80 -0.27
CA VAL A 10 -5.95 -6.77 0.01
C VAL A 10 -6.66 -5.78 -0.89
N TYR A 11 -7.95 -6.02 -1.12
CA TYR A 11 -8.82 -5.02 -1.71
C TYR A 11 -8.98 -3.84 -0.73
N PHE A 12 -8.73 -2.63 -1.22
CA PHE A 12 -8.82 -1.41 -0.43
C PHE A 12 -10.02 -0.58 -0.90
N VAL A 13 -11.02 -0.42 -0.04
CA VAL A 13 -12.21 0.40 -0.28
C VAL A 13 -12.06 1.71 0.47
N GLN A 14 -12.05 2.83 -0.25
CA GLN A 14 -11.99 4.17 0.32
C GLN A 14 -13.29 4.92 0.04
N CYS A 15 -13.91 5.45 1.09
CA CYS A 15 -15.02 6.39 0.98
C CYS A 15 -14.57 7.76 1.51
N ALA A 16 -14.74 8.79 0.70
CA ALA A 16 -14.44 10.17 1.06
C ALA A 16 -15.64 11.07 0.75
N ASN A 17 -15.95 12.02 1.64
CA ASN A 17 -17.12 12.91 1.48
C ASN A 17 -16.95 13.92 0.34
N THR A 18 -15.76 14.52 0.23
CA THR A 18 -15.40 15.51 -0.82
C THR A 18 -14.23 15.05 -1.68
N GLY A 19 -13.47 14.07 -1.18
CA GLY A 19 -12.31 13.48 -1.84
C GLY A 19 -12.70 12.41 -2.87
N ILE A 20 -11.70 11.63 -3.26
CA ILE A 20 -11.89 10.50 -4.19
C ILE A 20 -12.35 9.30 -3.37
N SER A 21 -13.55 8.81 -3.65
CA SER A 21 -13.99 7.49 -3.23
C SER A 21 -13.58 6.48 -4.31
N GLY A 22 -13.20 5.27 -3.94
CA GLY A 22 -12.74 4.31 -4.92
C GLY A 22 -12.29 2.99 -4.32
N ILE A 23 -12.08 2.03 -5.21
CA ILE A 23 -11.74 0.65 -4.88
C ILE A 23 -10.45 0.30 -5.62
N CYS A 24 -9.50 -0.24 -4.88
CA CYS A 24 -8.21 -0.67 -5.39
C CYS A 24 -8.00 -2.15 -5.15
N ALA A 25 -7.57 -2.88 -6.17
CA ALA A 25 -7.25 -4.29 -6.11
C ALA A 25 -5.91 -4.56 -5.39
N PRO A 26 -5.66 -5.80 -4.93
CA PRO A 26 -4.39 -6.21 -4.30
C PRO A 26 -3.14 -5.97 -5.16
N ASN A 27 -3.28 -5.97 -6.48
CA ASN A 27 -2.19 -5.67 -7.43
C ASN A 27 -1.95 -4.15 -7.60
N GLY A 28 -2.74 -3.30 -6.94
CA GLY A 28 -2.69 -1.86 -7.06
C GLY A 28 -3.46 -1.29 -8.25
N GLU A 29 -4.24 -2.09 -8.96
CA GLU A 29 -5.14 -1.60 -9.99
C GLU A 29 -6.30 -0.82 -9.37
N ILE A 30 -6.68 0.30 -9.98
CA ILE A 30 -7.84 1.08 -9.53
C ILE A 30 -9.05 0.51 -10.29
N ILE A 31 -9.89 -0.24 -9.58
CA ILE A 31 -11.08 -0.88 -10.16
C ILE A 31 -12.10 0.19 -10.52
N ASN A 32 -12.37 1.10 -9.59
CA ASN A 32 -13.32 2.17 -9.79
C ASN A 32 -12.99 3.36 -8.88
N ALA A 33 -13.21 4.58 -9.35
CA ALA A 33 -12.94 5.80 -8.58
C ALA A 33 -13.85 6.95 -9.00
N THR A 34 -14.24 7.78 -8.03
CA THR A 34 -15.11 8.93 -8.25
C THR A 34 -14.33 10.20 -8.50
N SER A 35 -15.00 11.15 -9.16
CA SER A 35 -14.50 12.52 -9.23
C SER A 35 -14.69 13.23 -7.89
N LYS A 36 -13.79 14.15 -7.56
CA LYS A 36 -13.90 14.99 -6.35
C LYS A 36 -15.15 15.87 -6.41
N ASN A 37 -15.71 16.18 -5.24
CA ASN A 37 -16.84 17.11 -5.06
C ASN A 37 -18.08 16.81 -5.92
N LYS A 38 -18.35 15.54 -6.22
CA LYS A 38 -19.58 15.11 -6.91
C LYS A 38 -20.30 14.07 -6.08
N ALA A 39 -21.62 14.25 -5.95
CA ALA A 39 -22.48 13.20 -5.42
C ALA A 39 -22.46 12.01 -6.36
N CYS A 40 -22.12 10.84 -5.83
CA CYS A 40 -21.92 9.62 -6.60
C CYS A 40 -22.13 8.38 -5.73
N THR A 41 -22.40 7.26 -6.38
CA THR A 41 -22.51 5.94 -5.76
C THR A 41 -21.60 4.99 -6.51
N LEU A 42 -20.84 4.19 -5.76
CA LEU A 42 -19.96 3.14 -6.28
C LEU A 42 -20.49 1.79 -5.82
N SER A 43 -20.65 0.85 -6.74
CA SER A 43 -21.01 -0.53 -6.45
C SER A 43 -20.12 -1.44 -7.28
N GLU A 44 -19.30 -2.24 -6.61
CA GLU A 44 -18.39 -3.20 -7.21
C GLU A 44 -18.30 -4.44 -6.32
N SER A 45 -17.96 -5.58 -6.92
CA SER A 45 -17.64 -6.79 -6.19
C SER A 45 -16.20 -6.76 -5.68
N VAL A 46 -16.01 -6.99 -4.38
CA VAL A 46 -14.69 -7.20 -3.76
C VAL A 46 -14.62 -8.61 -3.18
N HIS A 47 -13.43 -9.18 -3.19
CA HIS A 47 -13.18 -10.52 -2.65
C HIS A 47 -12.24 -10.44 -1.44
N PHE A 48 -12.44 -11.34 -0.48
CA PHE A 48 -11.48 -11.52 0.60
C PHE A 48 -10.27 -12.30 0.09
N VAL A 49 -9.08 -11.77 0.36
CA VAL A 49 -7.81 -12.45 0.06
C VAL A 49 -7.32 -13.07 1.36
N PRO A 50 -7.28 -14.41 1.47
CA PRO A 50 -6.84 -15.08 2.70
C PRO A 50 -5.33 -15.03 2.89
N ASP A 51 -4.58 -14.87 1.80
CA ASP A 51 -3.12 -14.89 1.81
C ASP A 51 -2.54 -13.54 2.22
N GLN A 52 -1.48 -13.59 3.03
CA GLN A 52 -0.71 -12.42 3.43
C GLN A 52 0.50 -12.23 2.51
N THR A 53 0.80 -11.00 2.13
CA THR A 53 2.03 -10.66 1.43
C THR A 53 3.25 -10.79 2.35
N PHE A 54 4.44 -10.86 1.73
CA PHE A 54 5.69 -10.80 2.48
C PHE A 54 5.77 -9.57 3.38
N TYR A 55 5.35 -8.40 2.87
CA TYR A 55 5.35 -7.16 3.64
C TYR A 55 4.34 -7.19 4.79
N SER A 56 3.15 -7.76 4.61
CA SER A 56 2.17 -7.88 5.71
C SER A 56 2.66 -8.81 6.83
N ARG A 57 3.41 -9.86 6.48
CA ARG A 57 3.96 -10.83 7.44
C ARG A 57 5.19 -10.33 8.20
N TYR A 58 6.09 -9.64 7.52
CA TYR A 58 7.40 -9.25 8.07
C TYR A 58 7.54 -7.74 8.30
N GLY A 59 6.58 -6.93 7.88
CA GLY A 59 6.62 -5.47 7.98
C GLY A 59 7.88 -4.88 7.34
N ASP A 60 8.46 -3.90 8.04
CA ASP A 60 9.61 -3.14 7.55
C ASP A 60 10.97 -3.82 7.80
N ILE A 61 11.00 -5.13 8.12
CA ILE A 61 12.25 -5.89 8.36
C ILE A 61 13.23 -5.76 7.19
N PHE A 62 12.74 -5.84 5.95
CA PHE A 62 13.59 -5.65 4.77
C PHE A 62 14.24 -4.25 4.75
N SER A 63 13.45 -3.21 5.03
CA SER A 63 13.94 -1.83 5.11
C SER A 63 14.99 -1.66 6.20
N TYR A 64 14.79 -2.28 7.37
CA TYR A 64 15.78 -2.24 8.46
C TYR A 64 17.09 -2.94 8.08
N ILE A 65 17.04 -4.07 7.37
CA ILE A 65 18.24 -4.76 6.87
C ILE A 65 19.01 -3.86 5.90
N CYS A 66 18.32 -3.19 4.96
CA CYS A 66 18.96 -2.25 4.04
C CYS A 66 19.62 -1.08 4.76
N ILE A 67 18.93 -0.50 5.76
CA ILE A 67 19.48 0.59 6.58
C ILE A 67 20.71 0.12 7.35
N LEU A 68 20.67 -1.07 7.95
CA LEU A 68 21.80 -1.64 8.67
C LEU A 68 23.02 -1.83 7.76
N ILE A 69 22.84 -2.42 6.58
CA ILE A 69 23.93 -2.61 5.61
C ILE A 69 24.51 -1.25 5.18
N PHE A 70 23.65 -0.27 4.91
CA PHE A 70 24.07 1.07 4.54
C PHE A 70 24.86 1.76 5.66
N LEU A 71 24.40 1.68 6.91
CA LEU A 71 25.09 2.25 8.06
C LEU A 71 26.45 1.57 8.31
N VAL A 72 26.52 0.25 8.22
CA VAL A 72 27.77 -0.50 8.33
C VAL A 72 28.76 -0.05 7.25
N TRP A 73 28.32 0.01 5.99
CA TRP A 73 29.14 0.48 4.88
C TRP A 73 29.63 1.92 5.10
N LEU A 74 28.76 2.80 5.58
CA LEU A 74 29.06 4.20 5.86
C LEU A 74 30.10 4.34 6.98
N ILE A 75 29.98 3.56 8.06
CA ILE A 75 30.97 3.53 9.15
C ILE A 75 32.33 3.06 8.63
N PHE A 76 32.39 2.03 7.78
CA PHE A 76 33.65 1.57 7.18
C PHE A 76 34.25 2.58 6.17
N LYS A 77 33.42 3.45 5.58
CA LYS A 77 33.85 4.44 4.59
C LYS A 77 34.16 5.81 5.17
N LEU A 78 33.67 6.16 6.35
CA LEU A 78 34.10 7.37 7.04
C LEU A 78 35.52 7.14 7.58
N PRO A 79 36.54 7.88 7.09
CA PRO A 79 37.80 7.93 7.79
C PRO A 79 37.56 8.75 9.05
N ILE A 80 37.52 8.08 10.20
CA ILE A 80 37.81 8.75 11.49
C ILE A 80 39.31 8.98 11.55
#